data_AF-A0AB39KX01-F1
#
_entry.id   AF-A0AB39KX01-F1
#
_cell.length_a   1.000
_cell.length_b   1.000
_cell.length_c   1.000
_cell.angle_alpha   90.00
_cell.angle_beta   90.00
_cell.angle_gamma   90.00
#
_symmetry.space_group_name_H-M   'P 1'
#
loop_
_entity.id
_entity.type
_entity.pdbx_description
1 polymer ?
#
loop_
_entity_poly.entity_id
_entity_poly.type
_entity_poly.pdbx_seq_one_letter_code
_entity_poly.pdbx_strand_id
1 'polypeptide(L)' 'MLEDLACRCRDVALGWGREARRTANLMIGQPDYDAYVRHAADRHPDEAPLDRVQLLSPARGAAVRRWRRLSLLLTRRLS' A
#
# COMPACT_ATOMS: atom_id res chain seq x y z
N MET A 1 -29.65 22.65 2.36
CA MET A 1 -30.44 21.41 2.62
C MET A 1 -30.28 20.36 1.52
N LEU A 2 -30.63 20.63 0.25
CA LEU A 2 -30.41 19.66 -0.84
C LEU A 2 -28.91 19.47 -1.17
N GLU A 3 -28.13 20.54 -1.13
CA GLU A 3 -26.67 20.49 -1.29
C GLU A 3 -25.97 19.67 -0.19
N ASP A 4 -26.46 19.76 1.05
CA ASP A 4 -25.93 18.98 2.19
C ASP A 4 -26.23 17.49 2.06
N LEU A 5 -27.40 17.13 1.50
CA LEU A 5 -27.74 15.74 1.23
C LEU A 5 -26.87 15.18 0.09
N ALA A 6 -26.69 15.94 -0.99
CA ALA A 6 -25.83 15.54 -2.10
C ALA A 6 -24.37 15.35 -1.66
N CYS A 7 -23.84 16.25 -0.82
CA CYS A 7 -22.49 16.11 -0.25
C CYS A 7 -22.36 14.83 0.58
N ARG A 8 -23.33 14.55 1.46
CA ARG A 8 -23.32 13.32 2.28
C ARG A 8 -23.40 12.06 1.44
N CYS A 9 -24.28 11.99 0.44
CA CYS A 9 -24.38 10.83 -0.45
C CYS A 9 -23.06 10.58 -1.20
N ARG A 10 -22.40 11.64 -1.68
CA ARG A 10 -21.08 11.55 -2.31
C ARG A 10 -20.03 11.01 -1.34
N ASP A 11 -19.95 11.54 -0.13
CA ASP A 11 -18.93 11.14 0.84
C ASP A 11 -19.11 9.68 1.27
N VAL A 12 -20.37 9.25 1.46
CA VAL A 12 -20.72 7.85 1.73
C VAL A 12 -20.33 6.96 0.54
N ALA A 13 -20.67 7.33 -0.69
CA ALA A 13 -20.31 6.56 -1.88
C ALA A 13 -18.79 6.44 -2.05
N LEU A 14 -18.05 7.53 -1.86
CA LEU A 14 -16.58 7.53 -1.89
C LEU A 14 -15.99 6.67 -0.77
N GLY A 15 -16.57 6.70 0.43
CA GLY A 15 -16.20 5.85 1.55
C GLY A 15 -16.35 4.36 1.23
N TRP A 16 -17.52 3.96 0.74
CA TRP A 16 -17.78 2.58 0.31
C TRP A 16 -16.82 2.13 -0.80
N GLY A 17 -16.55 2.99 -1.79
CA GLY A 17 -15.60 2.70 -2.85
C GLY A 17 -14.18 2.42 -2.35
N ARG A 18 -13.70 3.19 -1.35
CA ARG A 18 -12.39 2.96 -0.72
C ARG A 18 -12.32 1.62 0.00
N GLU A 19 -13.32 1.27 0.79
CA GLU A 19 -13.34 -0.01 1.53
C GLU A 19 -13.49 -1.22 0.58
N ALA A 20 -14.29 -1.11 -0.47
CA ALA A 20 -14.41 -2.14 -1.49
C ALA A 20 -13.05 -2.38 -2.20
N ARG A 21 -12.35 -1.30 -2.56
CA ARG A 21 -11.00 -1.39 -3.15
C ARG A 21 -9.99 -2.03 -2.21
N ARG A 22 -9.99 -1.63 -0.94
CA ARG A 22 -9.11 -2.21 0.09
C ARG A 22 -9.38 -3.71 0.25
N THR A 23 -10.63 -4.11 0.28
CA THR A 23 -11.04 -5.52 0.37
C THR A 23 -10.57 -6.31 -0.84
N ALA A 24 -10.81 -5.80 -2.06
CA ALA A 24 -10.36 -6.43 -3.29
C ALA A 24 -8.83 -6.61 -3.31
N ASN A 25 -8.07 -5.58 -2.91
CA ASN A 25 -6.61 -5.63 -2.78
C ASN A 25 -6.15 -6.74 -1.83
N LEU A 26 -6.78 -6.88 -0.66
CA LEU A 26 -6.47 -7.95 0.30
C LEU A 26 -6.73 -9.35 -0.28
N MET A 27 -7.82 -9.54 -1.03
CA MET A 27 -8.15 -10.83 -1.63
C MET A 27 -7.10 -11.31 -2.65
N ILE A 28 -6.50 -10.37 -3.40
CA ILE A 28 -5.46 -10.67 -4.39
C ILE A 28 -4.04 -10.54 -3.81
N GLY A 29 -3.90 -10.31 -2.50
CA GLY A 29 -2.62 -10.12 -1.82
C GLY A 29 -1.86 -8.87 -2.27
N GLN A 30 -2.54 -7.87 -2.83
CA GLN A 30 -1.93 -6.61 -3.24
C GLN A 30 -1.99 -5.58 -2.11
N PRO A 31 -0.90 -4.84 -1.85
CA PRO A 31 -0.93 -3.74 -0.91
C PRO A 31 -1.75 -2.57 -1.46
N ASP A 32 -2.47 -1.89 -0.57
CA ASP A 32 -3.17 -0.66 -0.93
C ASP A 32 -2.17 0.48 -1.19
N TYR A 33 -2.27 1.10 -2.37
CA TYR A 33 -1.32 2.13 -2.80
C TYR A 33 -1.41 3.40 -1.97
N ASP A 34 -2.60 3.81 -1.55
CA ASP A 34 -2.78 5.05 -0.78
C ASP A 34 -2.22 4.85 0.63
N ALA A 35 -2.40 3.65 1.19
CA ALA A 35 -1.73 3.24 2.42
C ALA A 35 -0.19 3.24 2.27
N TYR A 36 0.34 2.78 1.12
CA TYR A 36 1.77 2.86 0.83
C TYR A 36 2.27 4.31 0.75
N VAL A 37 1.57 5.20 0.04
CA VAL A 37 1.97 6.62 -0.08
C VAL A 37 2.00 7.29 1.29
N ARG A 38 0.98 7.07 2.13
CA ARG A 38 0.98 7.57 3.50
C ARG A 38 2.15 7.02 4.32
N HIS A 39 2.40 5.71 4.24
CA HIS A 39 3.54 5.09 4.91
C HIS A 39 4.88 5.66 4.44
N ALA A 40 5.03 5.90 3.14
CA ALA A 40 6.22 6.49 2.55
C ALA A 40 6.43 7.93 3.05
N ALA A 41 5.37 8.75 3.06
CA ALA A 41 5.42 10.10 3.62
C ALA A 41 5.81 10.12 5.11
N ASP A 42 5.29 9.16 5.89
CA ASP A 42 5.54 9.09 7.33
C ASP A 42 6.95 8.59 7.67
N ARG A 43 7.49 7.62 6.91
CA ARG A 43 8.80 6.97 7.21
C ARG A 43 9.97 7.47 6.38
N HIS A 44 9.70 7.98 5.19
CA HIS A 44 10.68 8.38 4.20
C HIS A 44 10.29 9.76 3.63
N PRO A 45 10.24 10.82 4.48
CA PRO A 45 9.77 12.14 4.05
C PRO A 45 10.64 12.77 2.96
N ASP A 46 11.91 12.38 2.88
CA ASP A 46 12.89 12.91 1.92
C ASP A 46 12.88 12.17 0.57
N GLU A 47 12.11 11.07 0.46
CA GLU A 47 12.06 10.26 -0.75
C GLU A 47 10.69 10.36 -1.43
N ALA A 48 10.69 10.64 -2.74
CA ALA A 48 9.47 10.62 -3.52
C ALA A 48 8.86 9.20 -3.52
N PRO A 49 7.55 9.05 -3.24
CA PRO A 49 6.87 7.76 -3.32
C PRO A 49 7.00 7.17 -4.72
N LEU A 50 7.14 5.85 -4.79
CA LEU A 50 7.16 5.14 -6.06
C LEU A 50 5.80 5.19 -6.73
N ASP A 51 5.79 5.10 -8.06
CA ASP A 51 4.55 4.86 -8.77
C ASP A 51 3.99 3.44 -8.48
N ARG A 52 2.72 3.24 -8.81
CA ARG A 52 2.00 2.00 -8.55
C ARG A 52 2.60 0.80 -9.29
N VAL A 53 3.12 0.98 -10.51
CA VAL A 53 3.71 -0.11 -11.31
C VAL A 53 5.08 -0.49 -10.75
N GLN A 54 5.88 0.50 -10.39
CA GLN A 54 7.19 0.32 -9.77
C GLN A 54 7.05 -0.44 -8.46
N LEU A 55 6.10 -0.06 -7.60
CA LEU A 55 5.81 -0.75 -6.33
C LEU A 55 5.51 -2.24 -6.54
N LEU A 56 4.73 -2.57 -7.59
CA LEU A 56 4.28 -3.93 -7.91
C LEU A 56 5.21 -4.67 -8.88
N SER A 57 6.35 -4.08 -9.27
CA SER A 57 7.19 -4.65 -10.31
C SER A 57 7.85 -5.98 -9.89
N PRO A 58 8.00 -6.96 -10.81
CA PRO A 58 8.66 -8.23 -10.52
C PRO A 58 10.09 -8.06 -9.99
N ALA A 59 10.81 -7.06 -10.49
CA ALA A 59 12.18 -6.73 -10.10
C ALA A 59 12.26 -6.34 -8.61
N ARG A 60 11.39 -5.44 -8.13
CA ARG A 60 11.32 -5.10 -6.70
C ARG A 60 10.93 -6.29 -5.85
N GLY A 61 9.96 -7.09 -6.29
CA GLY A 61 9.55 -8.31 -5.59
C GLY A 61 10.71 -9.30 -5.42
N ALA A 62 11.54 -9.47 -6.45
CA ALA A 62 12.74 -10.32 -6.39
C ALA A 62 13.79 -9.75 -5.40
N ALA A 63 14.01 -8.43 -5.41
CA ALA A 63 14.90 -7.76 -4.47
C ALA A 63 14.47 -7.96 -3.00
N VAL A 64 13.18 -7.75 -2.70
CA VAL A 64 12.62 -7.96 -1.34
C VAL A 64 12.77 -9.40 -0.89
N ARG A 65 12.46 -10.39 -1.75
CA ARG A 65 12.64 -11.82 -1.43
C ARG A 65 14.10 -12.18 -1.17
N ARG A 66 15.03 -11.64 -1.96
CA ARG A 66 16.47 -11.85 -1.77
C ARG A 66 16.92 -11.29 -0.43
N TRP A 67 16.54 -10.05 -0.11
CA TRP A 67 16.89 -9.42 1.16
C TRP A 67 16.35 -10.21 2.36
N ARG A 68 15.08 -10.64 2.32
CA ARG A 68 14.47 -11.46 3.39
C ARG A 68 15.17 -12.81 3.57
N ARG A 69 15.64 -13.44 2.49
CA ARG A 69 16.42 -14.68 2.58
C ARG A 69 17.77 -14.43 3.25
N LEU A 70 18.46 -13.36 2.87
CA LEU A 70 19.76 -13.00 3.43
C LEU A 70 19.67 -12.64 4.91
N SER A 71 18.66 -11.87 5.33
CA SER A 71 18.48 -11.53 6.74
C SER A 71 18.25 -12.77 7.61
N LEU A 72 17.44 -13.72 7.16
CA LEU A 72 17.24 -15.00 7.86
C LEU A 72 18.52 -15.83 7.99
N LEU A 73 19.38 -15.83 6.96
CA LEU A 73 20.68 -16.52 7.01
C LEU A 73 21.64 -15.85 8.00
N LEU A 74 21.64 -14.53 8.06
CA LEU A 74 22.44 -13.77 9.03
C LEU A 74 21.96 -14.04 10.46
N THR A 75 20.65 -14.03 10.72
CA THR A 75 20.11 -14.33 12.06
C THR A 75 20.44 -15.74 12.51
N ARG A 76 20.32 -16.75 11.62
CA ARG A 76 20.66 -18.15 11.93
C ARG A 76 22.15 -18.41 12.16
N ARG A 77 23.03 -17.52 11.71
CA ARG A 77 24.48 -17.64 11.89
C ARG A 77 24.97 -16.97 13.19
N LEU A 78 24.10 -16.17 13.82
CA LEU A 78 24.35 -15.45 15.06
C LEU A 78 23.62 -16.08 16.27
N SER A 79 22.90 -17.19 16.07
CA SER A 79 22.29 -18.04 17.09
C SER A 79 23.06 -19.36 17.20
#